data_AF-A0A4R6DUP2-F1
#
_entry.id   AF-A0A4R6DUP2-F1
#
_cell.length_a   1.000
_cell.length_b   1.000
_cell.length_c   1.000
_cell.angle_alpha   90.00
_cell.angle_beta   90.00
_cell.angle_gamma   90.00
#
_symmetry.space_group_name_H-M   'P 1'
#
loop_
_entity.id
_entity.type
_entity.pdbx_description
1 polymer ?
#
loop_
_entity_poly.entity_id
_entity_poly.type
_entity_poly.pdbx_seq_one_letter_code
_entity_poly.pdbx_strand_id
1 'polypeptide(L)' 'MDGERSHCPPGLRMYPWMMQKDRWQRLLNQVRLCALAADEAPRVEVCCAHDPPEFERLARRRLGEPVAPAAGWRATPPQA' A
#
# COMPACT_ATOMS: atom_id res chain seq x y z
N MET A 1 -13.89 -1.94 9.15
CA MET A 1 -14.52 -2.73 8.08
C MET A 1 -15.28 -3.87 8.74
N ASP A 2 -16.60 -3.82 8.68
CA ASP A 2 -17.49 -4.71 9.42
C ASP A 2 -17.46 -6.12 8.80
N GLY A 3 -17.02 -7.11 9.57
CA GLY A 3 -16.78 -8.49 9.15
C GLY A 3 -18.04 -9.36 9.02
N GLU A 4 -19.21 -8.74 8.90
CA GLU A 4 -20.50 -9.41 8.81
C GLU A 4 -20.74 -9.88 7.35
N ARG A 5 -20.12 -11.02 7.01
CA ARG A 5 -20.33 -11.82 5.78
C ARG A 5 -20.30 -11.03 4.46
N SER A 6 -19.11 -10.62 4.03
CA SER A 6 -18.89 -10.31 2.62
C SER A 6 -18.96 -11.60 1.79
N HIS A 7 -20.14 -11.93 1.25
CA HIS A 7 -20.29 -12.99 0.27
C HIS A 7 -19.61 -12.55 -1.03
N CYS A 8 -18.35 -12.94 -1.22
CA CYS A 8 -17.64 -12.69 -2.46
C CYS A 8 -18.10 -13.72 -3.50
N PRO A 9 -18.73 -13.30 -4.62
CA PRO A 9 -19.12 -14.21 -5.68
C PRO A 9 -17.92 -15.06 -6.12
N PRO A 10 -18.09 -16.37 -6.33
CA PRO A 10 -16.97 -17.29 -6.55
C PRO A 10 -16.08 -16.87 -7.74
N GLY A 11 -16.68 -16.29 -8.79
CA GLY A 11 -15.94 -15.72 -9.94
C GLY A 11 -15.05 -14.53 -9.55
N LEU A 12 -15.53 -13.63 -8.70
CA LEU A 12 -14.74 -12.49 -8.19
C LEU A 12 -13.64 -12.95 -7.22
N ARG A 13 -13.79 -14.11 -6.58
CA ARG A 13 -12.73 -14.72 -5.75
C ARG A 13 -11.61 -15.34 -6.60
N MET A 14 -11.94 -15.93 -7.75
CA MET A 14 -10.95 -16.50 -8.68
C MET A 14 -10.22 -15.43 -9.50
N TYR A 15 -10.89 -14.31 -9.78
CA TYR A 15 -10.35 -13.26 -10.64
C TYR A 15 -8.97 -12.73 -10.17
N PRO A 16 -8.78 -12.36 -8.88
CA PRO A 16 -7.46 -12.00 -8.38
C PRO A 16 -6.46 -13.11 -8.64
N TRP A 17 -6.80 -14.37 -8.34
CA TRP A 17 -5.89 -15.51 -8.49
C TRP A 17 -5.35 -15.67 -9.91
N MET A 18 -6.21 -15.45 -10.90
CA MET A 18 -5.87 -15.47 -12.33
C MET A 18 -5.04 -14.26 -12.77
N MET A 19 -5.32 -13.07 -12.23
CA MET A 19 -4.68 -11.81 -12.64
C MET A 19 -3.34 -11.54 -11.96
N GLN A 20 -3.00 -12.26 -10.89
CA GLN A 20 -1.73 -12.03 -10.18
C GLN A 20 -0.56 -12.38 -11.10
N LYS A 21 0.40 -11.47 -11.21
CA LYS A 21 1.66 -11.73 -11.92
C LYS A 21 2.43 -12.92 -11.33
N ASP A 22 2.57 -12.94 -10.00
CA ASP A 22 3.23 -14.03 -9.27
C ASP A 22 2.65 -14.15 -7.85
N ARG A 23 1.90 -15.23 -7.62
CA ARG A 23 1.27 -15.51 -6.33
C ARG A 23 2.31 -15.88 -5.26
N TRP A 24 3.31 -16.65 -5.64
CA TRP A 24 4.28 -17.21 -4.70
C TRP A 24 5.16 -16.12 -4.14
N GLN A 25 5.71 -15.26 -5.00
CA GLN A 25 6.52 -14.12 -4.58
C GLN A 25 5.72 -13.15 -3.71
N ARG A 26 4.45 -12.91 -4.05
CA ARG A 26 3.56 -12.06 -3.24
C ARG A 26 3.38 -12.62 -1.82
N LEU A 27 3.16 -13.93 -1.67
CA LEU A 27 2.94 -14.55 -0.37
C LEU A 27 4.23 -14.63 0.44
N LEU A 28 5.36 -15.00 -0.19
CA LEU A 28 6.66 -14.99 0.48
C LEU A 28 7.05 -13.60 0.98
N ASN A 29 6.80 -12.56 0.18
CA ASN A 29 7.07 -11.18 0.60
C ASN A 29 6.20 -10.78 1.80
N GLN A 30 4.91 -11.14 1.81
CA GLN A 30 4.05 -10.89 2.98
C GLN A 30 4.58 -11.57 4.24
N VAL A 31 4.96 -12.85 4.16
CA VAL A 31 5.53 -13.56 5.31
C VAL A 31 6.80 -12.86 5.82
N ARG A 32 7.70 -12.45 4.91
CA ARG A 32 8.93 -11.73 5.27
C ARG A 32 8.66 -10.38 5.90
N LEU A 33 7.69 -9.62 5.38
CA LEU A 33 7.30 -8.33 5.95
C LEU A 33 6.66 -8.48 7.33
N CYS A 34 5.81 -9.49 7.53
CA CYS A 34 5.24 -9.80 8.83
C CYS A 34 6.32 -10.19 9.85
N ALA A 35 7.28 -11.03 9.46
CA ALA A 35 8.42 -11.38 10.31
C ALA A 35 9.27 -10.14 10.64
N LEU A 36 9.62 -9.33 9.64
CA LEU A 36 10.37 -8.09 9.84
C LEU A 36 9.66 -7.14 10.80
N ALA A 37 8.35 -6.94 10.63
CA ALA A 37 7.56 -6.07 11.50
C ALA A 37 7.49 -6.59 12.94
N ALA A 38 7.49 -7.91 13.14
CA ALA A 38 7.49 -8.52 14.47
C ALA A 38 8.87 -8.42 15.15
N ASP A 39 9.93 -8.71 14.41
CA ASP A 39 11.30 -8.78 14.95
C ASP A 39 11.89 -7.38 15.19
N GLU A 40 11.54 -6.41 14.35
CA GLU A 40 12.09 -5.04 14.36
C GLU A 40 11.06 -3.99 14.80
N ALA A 41 10.02 -4.38 15.55
CA ALA A 41 8.91 -3.52 15.95
C ALA A 41 9.29 -2.14 16.57
N PRO A 42 10.41 -1.96 17.30
CA PRO A 42 10.81 -0.61 17.73
C PRO A 42 11.57 0.19 16.67
N ARG A 43 12.04 -0.43 15.58
CA ARG A 43 12.88 0.20 14.54
C ARG A 43 12.13 0.45 13.23
N VAL A 44 11.10 -0.34 12.94
CA VAL A 44 10.33 -0.28 11.69
C VAL A 44 8.86 -0.10 12.01
N GLU A 45 8.26 0.97 11.50
CA GLU A 45 6.80 1.17 11.51
C GLU A 45 6.23 0.75 10.15
N VAL A 46 5.25 -0.16 10.17
CA VAL A 46 4.49 -0.53 8.96
C VAL A 46 3.27 0.36 8.87
N CYS A 47 3.07 0.98 7.71
CA CYS A 47 1.89 1.78 7.42
C CYS A 47 1.20 1.33 6.13
N CYS A 48 -0.10 1.55 6.09
CA CYS A 48 -0.95 1.32 4.94
C CYS A 48 -1.08 2.62 4.12
N ALA A 49 -0.52 2.65 2.90
CA ALA A 49 -0.63 3.82 2.03
C ALA A 49 -2.06 4.08 1.51
N HIS A 50 -2.95 3.09 1.58
CA HIS A 50 -4.34 3.21 1.12
C HIS A 50 -5.34 3.51 2.24
N ASP A 51 -4.89 3.51 3.51
CA ASP A 51 -5.69 3.90 4.65
C ASP A 51 -5.43 5.37 4.99
N PRO A 52 -6.40 6.28 4.76
CA PRO A 52 -6.15 7.72 4.92
C PRO A 52 -5.64 8.10 6.32
N PRO A 53 -6.25 7.67 7.45
CA PRO A 53 -5.70 7.89 8.78
C PRO A 53 -4.23 7.51 8.97
N GLU A 54 -3.80 6.34 8.48
CA GLU A 54 -2.40 5.91 8.64
C GLU A 54 -1.45 6.73 7.77
N PHE A 55 -1.86 7.01 6.54
CA PHE A 55 -1.10 7.87 5.64
C PHE A 55 -0.91 9.25 6.24
N GLU A 56 -1.97 9.89 6.73
CA GLU A 56 -1.92 11.25 7.28
C GLU A 56 -1.03 11.32 8.53
N ARG A 57 -1.06 10.29 9.39
CA ARG A 57 -0.17 10.16 10.54
C ARG A 57 1.29 10.15 10.11
N LEU A 58 1.65 9.31 9.13
CA LEU A 58 3.04 9.16 8.71
C LEU A 58 3.53 10.35 7.88
N ALA A 59 2.72 10.81 6.93
CA ALA A 59 3.06 11.88 6.00
C ALA A 59 2.92 13.29 6.60
N ARG A 60 2.30 13.41 7.79
CA ARG A 60 2.02 14.67 8.50
C ARG A 60 1.31 15.71 7.63
N ARG A 61 0.47 15.23 6.71
CA ARG A 61 -0.29 16.04 5.75
C ARG A 61 -1.57 15.31 5.40
N ARG A 62 -2.58 16.03 4.92
CA ARG A 62 -3.86 15.42 4.55
C ARG A 62 -3.76 14.62 3.27
N LEU A 63 -4.55 13.56 3.16
CA LEU A 63 -4.72 12.85 1.90
C LEU A 63 -5.32 13.81 0.86
N GLY A 64 -4.70 13.90 -0.32
CA GLY A 64 -5.15 14.78 -1.41
C GLY A 64 -4.54 16.19 -1.39
N GLU A 65 -3.82 16.58 -0.34
CA GLU A 65 -3.03 17.81 -0.39
C GLU A 65 -1.84 17.64 -1.37
N PRO A 66 -1.60 18.56 -2.31
CA PRO A 66 -0.44 18.45 -3.20
C PRO A 66 0.86 18.66 -2.42
N VAL A 67 1.85 17.79 -2.64
CA VAL A 67 3.19 17.99 -2.08
C VAL A 67 3.83 19.15 -2.85
N ALA A 68 4.28 20.18 -2.14
CA ALA A 68 5.06 21.23 -2.76
C ALA A 68 6.29 20.60 -3.45
N PRO A 69 6.59 20.98 -4.70
CA PRO A 69 7.73 20.41 -5.40
C PRO A 69 8.98 20.58 -4.54
N ALA A 70 9.73 19.49 -4.35
CA ALA A 70 10.99 19.54 -3.63
C ALA A 70 11.87 20.63 -4.25
N ALA A 71 12.46 21.50 -3.43
CA ALA A 71 13.30 22.60 -3.90
C ALA A 71 14.39 22.03 -4.81
N GLY A 72 14.31 22.33 -6.12
CA GLY A 72 15.23 21.81 -7.14
C GLY A 72 14.60 20.86 -8.18
N TRP A 73 13.36 20.40 -8.02
CA TRP A 73 12.66 19.65 -9.07
C TRP A 73 12.20 20.61 -10.19
N ARG A 74 13.01 20.74 -11.24
CA ARG A 74 12.55 21.34 -12.51
C ARG A 74 11.83 20.27 -13.30
N ALA A 75 10.51 20.31 -13.34
CA ALA A 75 9.75 19.53 -14.33
C ALA A 75 10.17 20.03 -15.72
N THR A 76 10.81 19.16 -16.51
CA THR A 76 11.02 19.44 -17.93
C THR A 76 9.64 19.43 -18.59
N PRO A 77 9.20 20.52 -19.25
CA PRO A 77 7.93 20.50 -19.97
C PRO A 77 8.00 19.43 -21.07
N PRO A 78 6.92 18.65 -21.30
CA PRO A 78 6.87 17.72 -22.43
C PRO A 78 7.04 18.51 -23.72
N GLN A 79 7.95 18.05 -24.59
CA GLN A 79 8.18 18.66 -25.90
C GLN A 79 7.02 18.23 -26.81
N ALA A 80 6.34 19.22 -27.41
CA ALA A 80 5.24 19.04 -28.36
C ALA A 80 5.75 18.51 -29.71
#